data_AF-A0A971GL67-F1
#
_entry.id   AF-A0A971GL67-F1
#
_cell.length_a   1.000
_cell.length_b   1.000
_cell.length_c   1.000
_cell.angle_alpha   90.00
_cell.angle_beta   90.00
_cell.angle_gamma   90.00
#
_symmetry.space_group_name_H-M   'P 1'
#
loop_
_entity.id
_entity.type
_entity.pdbx_description
1 polymer ?
#
loop_
_entity_poly.entity_id
_entity_poly.type
_entity_poly.pdbx_seq_one_letter_code
_entity_poly.pdbx_strand_id
1 'polypeptide(L)'
;MTKEAIIQQLLAESIDPGVKYPSLLPPDIARWYVYTRESGHRILCVPAGCMHEGMDEAEYREHLVSAPVKTVLRGYFMSDDFVVVDLPCDECNGFATENSDREFDESAGKIRYKLTVGELYLPGTTKWPEAVEYNYFSGNHELRFFVKNPTRYITEVISRMAVHLGLFIRDDIILFVYRFTDYKKKFIPVHGYSPFSIHLVPADLRKIPEKITDPDHEEILRIHLVDAATGILKAARTVRLSPAFSSALCEAIYCQASIPLSDDYNERLLELDRKFVDNESLMNNCGKRCSG
;
A
#
# COMPACT_ATOMS: atom_id res chain seq x y z
N MET A 1 -10.42 -38.63 2.21
CA MET A 1 -9.65 -37.70 3.08
C MET A 1 -10.28 -36.32 2.90
N THR A 2 -10.54 -35.56 3.95
CA THR A 2 -11.20 -34.25 3.79
C THR A 2 -10.24 -33.25 3.12
N LYS A 3 -10.79 -32.28 2.40
CA LYS A 3 -10.04 -31.22 1.72
C LYS A 3 -9.11 -30.46 2.67
N GLU A 4 -9.55 -30.23 3.90
CA GLU A 4 -8.73 -29.62 4.95
C GLU A 4 -7.48 -30.45 5.26
N ALA A 5 -7.56 -31.79 5.16
CA ALA A 5 -6.41 -32.66 5.35
C ALA A 5 -5.44 -32.66 4.15
N ILE A 6 -5.94 -32.48 2.92
CA ILE A 6 -5.08 -32.30 1.73
C ILE A 6 -4.30 -30.97 1.83
N ILE A 7 -5.01 -29.90 2.19
CA ILE A 7 -4.43 -28.57 2.40
C ILE A 7 -3.38 -28.58 3.52
N GLN A 8 -3.67 -29.25 4.64
CA GLN A 8 -2.72 -29.40 5.75
C GLN A 8 -1.51 -30.29 5.40
N GLN A 9 -1.69 -31.30 4.56
CA GLN A 9 -0.60 -32.19 4.14
C GLN A 9 0.37 -31.51 3.17
N LEU A 10 -0.12 -30.65 2.26
CA LEU A 10 0.71 -30.02 1.23
C LEU A 10 1.48 -28.77 1.70
N LEU A 11 0.95 -28.02 2.68
CA LEU A 11 1.49 -26.71 3.08
C LEU A 11 1.94 -26.68 4.54
N ALA A 12 2.30 -27.85 5.08
CA ALA A 12 2.77 -28.12 6.44
C ALA A 12 3.13 -26.85 7.24
N GLU A 13 2.22 -26.45 8.13
CA GLU A 13 2.37 -25.40 9.15
C GLU A 13 2.32 -23.91 8.72
N SER A 14 2.27 -23.57 7.43
CA SER A 14 2.36 -22.16 6.97
C SER A 14 1.01 -21.50 6.63
N ILE A 15 -0.12 -22.17 6.86
CA ILE A 15 -1.46 -21.65 6.50
C ILE A 15 -2.07 -20.83 7.63
N ASP A 16 -2.58 -19.64 7.30
CA ASP A 16 -3.44 -18.86 8.20
C ASP A 16 -4.92 -18.97 7.79
N PRO A 17 -5.73 -19.80 8.48
CA PRO A 17 -7.13 -20.02 8.12
C PRO A 17 -8.03 -18.81 8.44
N GLY A 18 -7.55 -17.81 9.18
CA GLY A 18 -8.31 -16.62 9.54
C GLY A 18 -8.34 -15.55 8.44
N VAL A 19 -7.42 -15.62 7.47
CA VAL A 19 -7.24 -14.59 6.44
C VAL A 19 -8.14 -14.85 5.25
N LYS A 20 -9.17 -14.03 5.06
CA LYS A 20 -10.05 -14.08 3.90
C LYS A 20 -9.48 -13.26 2.74
N TYR A 21 -9.74 -13.70 1.52
CA TYR A 21 -9.42 -12.89 0.34
C TYR A 21 -10.25 -11.58 0.36
N PRO A 22 -9.67 -10.41 0.04
CA PRO A 22 -10.37 -9.12 0.15
C PRO A 22 -11.58 -8.98 -0.80
N SER A 23 -11.67 -9.80 -1.84
CA SER A 23 -12.75 -9.80 -2.83
C SER A 23 -13.53 -11.12 -2.79
N LEU A 24 -14.77 -11.10 -3.27
CA LEU A 24 -15.56 -12.32 -3.46
C LEU A 24 -14.92 -13.20 -4.55
N LEU A 25 -14.48 -14.39 -4.17
CA LEU A 25 -14.02 -15.41 -5.11
C LEU A 25 -15.21 -16.17 -5.71
N PRO A 26 -15.14 -16.59 -6.98
CA PRO A 26 -16.06 -17.57 -7.54
C PRO A 26 -16.21 -18.81 -6.62
N PRO A 27 -17.43 -19.29 -6.33
CA PRO A 27 -17.65 -20.34 -5.32
C PRO A 27 -16.92 -21.66 -5.60
N ASP A 28 -16.72 -21.97 -6.88
CA ASP A 28 -16.01 -23.12 -7.40
C ASP A 28 -14.52 -23.13 -7.02
N ILE A 29 -13.86 -21.96 -7.03
CA ILE A 29 -12.44 -21.82 -6.63
C ILE A 29 -12.26 -21.37 -5.19
N ALA A 30 -13.26 -20.71 -4.58
CA ALA A 30 -13.19 -20.19 -3.22
C ALA A 30 -12.86 -21.30 -2.20
N ARG A 31 -13.31 -22.53 -2.47
CA ARG A 31 -12.94 -23.69 -1.65
C ARG A 31 -11.42 -23.92 -1.69
N TRP A 32 -10.78 -23.80 -2.84
CA TRP A 32 -9.35 -24.09 -3.03
C TRP A 32 -8.42 -22.93 -2.60
N TYR A 33 -8.98 -21.86 -2.04
CA TYR A 33 -8.23 -20.74 -1.50
C TYR A 33 -7.46 -21.11 -0.24
N VAL A 34 -6.20 -20.67 -0.20
CA VAL A 34 -5.32 -20.75 0.95
C VAL A 34 -4.56 -19.44 1.10
N TYR A 35 -4.28 -19.06 2.35
CA TYR A 35 -3.33 -18.00 2.64
C TYR A 35 -2.12 -18.62 3.31
N THR A 36 -0.94 -18.35 2.78
CA THR A 36 0.32 -18.72 3.44
C THR A 36 1.07 -17.46 3.84
N ARG A 37 1.78 -17.49 4.97
CA ARG A 37 2.56 -16.33 5.41
C ARG A 37 3.63 -15.94 4.39
N GLU A 38 4.26 -16.94 3.78
CA GLU A 38 5.39 -16.74 2.85
C GLU A 38 4.97 -16.27 1.45
N SER A 39 3.78 -16.66 0.98
CA SER A 39 3.36 -16.39 -0.40
C SER A 39 2.02 -15.67 -0.54
N GLY A 40 1.38 -15.30 0.57
CA GLY A 40 0.15 -14.51 0.58
C GLY A 40 -1.08 -15.28 0.09
N HIS A 41 -1.96 -14.60 -0.64
CA HIS A 41 -3.21 -15.16 -1.17
C HIS A 41 -2.96 -16.10 -2.35
N ARG A 42 -3.40 -17.35 -2.24
CA ARG A 42 -3.18 -18.41 -3.22
C ARG A 42 -4.45 -19.24 -3.47
N ILE A 43 -4.49 -19.90 -4.63
CA ILE A 43 -5.42 -20.99 -4.95
C ILE A 43 -4.57 -22.24 -5.20
N LEU A 44 -4.98 -23.38 -4.64
CA LEU A 44 -4.43 -24.67 -5.04
C LEU A 44 -5.08 -25.12 -6.36
N CYS A 45 -4.24 -25.41 -7.35
CA CYS A 45 -4.68 -25.79 -8.69
C CYS A 45 -3.72 -26.78 -9.34
N VAL A 46 -4.14 -27.36 -10.47
CA VAL A 46 -3.36 -28.26 -11.31
C VAL A 46 -3.00 -27.54 -12.61
N PRO A 47 -1.73 -27.56 -13.08
CA PRO A 47 -1.37 -27.01 -14.38
C PRO A 47 -1.99 -27.86 -15.51
N ALA A 48 -2.56 -27.22 -16.53
CA ALA A 48 -3.19 -27.93 -17.64
C ALA A 48 -2.22 -28.88 -18.38
N GLY A 49 -0.93 -28.55 -18.42
CA GLY A 49 0.12 -29.39 -19.03
C GLY A 49 0.36 -30.72 -18.31
N CYS A 50 -0.10 -30.87 -17.06
CA CYS A 50 -0.03 -32.12 -16.32
C CYS A 50 -1.25 -33.02 -16.57
N MET A 51 -2.31 -32.50 -17.21
CA MET A 51 -3.56 -33.23 -17.42
C MET A 51 -3.43 -34.29 -18.52
N HIS A 52 -4.03 -35.46 -18.31
CA HIS A 52 -4.29 -36.45 -19.35
C HIS A 52 -5.69 -37.04 -19.20
N GLU A 53 -6.17 -37.67 -20.26
CA GLU A 53 -7.47 -38.33 -20.25
C GLU A 53 -7.46 -39.50 -19.25
N GLY A 54 -8.52 -39.60 -18.45
CA GLY A 54 -8.70 -40.67 -17.46
C GLY A 54 -7.94 -40.48 -16.14
N MET A 55 -7.40 -39.28 -15.88
CA MET A 55 -6.73 -38.95 -14.62
C MET A 55 -7.66 -39.15 -13.41
N ASP A 56 -7.18 -39.82 -12.36
CA ASP A 56 -7.93 -40.06 -11.13
C ASP A 56 -7.64 -39.01 -10.03
N GLU A 57 -8.43 -39.02 -8.95
CA GLU A 57 -8.30 -38.03 -7.87
C GLU A 57 -6.91 -38.05 -7.20
N ALA A 58 -6.21 -39.20 -7.17
CA ALA A 58 -4.88 -39.27 -6.58
C ALA A 58 -3.86 -38.56 -7.48
N GLU A 59 -3.95 -38.77 -8.80
CA GLU A 59 -3.11 -38.10 -9.79
C GLU A 59 -3.30 -36.57 -9.77
N TYR A 60 -4.54 -36.08 -9.67
CA TYR A 60 -4.79 -34.63 -9.49
C TYR A 60 -4.09 -34.06 -8.25
N ARG A 61 -4.04 -34.82 -7.15
CA ARG A 61 -3.42 -34.37 -5.89
C ARG A 61 -1.90 -34.35 -5.97
N GLU A 62 -1.29 -35.27 -6.69
CA GLU A 62 0.17 -35.27 -6.91
C GLU A 62 0.64 -34.07 -7.72
N HIS A 63 -0.25 -33.50 -8.55
CA HIS A 63 0.02 -32.32 -9.38
C HIS A 63 -0.52 -31.00 -8.82
N LEU A 64 -1.02 -30.98 -7.58
CA LEU A 64 -1.46 -29.75 -6.94
C LEU A 64 -0.28 -28.82 -6.68
N VAL A 65 -0.41 -27.58 -7.16
CA VAL A 65 0.51 -26.48 -6.93
C VAL A 65 -0.25 -25.27 -6.42
N SER A 66 0.44 -24.37 -5.72
CA SER A 66 -0.15 -23.09 -5.30
C SER A 66 0.10 -22.00 -6.34
N ALA A 67 -0.97 -21.34 -6.78
CA ALA A 67 -0.90 -20.20 -7.70
C ALA A 67 -1.45 -18.92 -7.06
N PRO A 68 -0.94 -17.72 -7.41
CA PRO A 68 -1.56 -16.47 -6.99
C PRO A 68 -3.02 -16.40 -7.45
N VAL A 69 -3.90 -15.89 -6.59
CA VAL A 69 -5.34 -15.78 -6.88
C VAL A 69 -5.58 -15.04 -8.20
N LYS A 70 -4.85 -13.94 -8.45
CA LYS A 70 -4.96 -13.16 -9.69
C LYS A 70 -4.51 -13.93 -10.93
N THR A 71 -3.52 -14.81 -10.81
CA THR A 71 -3.09 -15.68 -11.91
C THR A 71 -4.19 -16.66 -12.28
N VAL A 72 -4.81 -17.31 -11.28
CA VAL A 72 -5.94 -18.23 -11.51
C VAL A 72 -7.14 -17.50 -12.12
N LEU A 73 -7.48 -16.32 -11.62
CA LEU A 73 -8.62 -15.53 -12.12
C LEU A 73 -8.46 -15.06 -13.58
N ARG A 74 -7.27 -15.10 -14.17
CA ARG A 74 -7.05 -14.78 -15.60
C ARG A 74 -7.48 -15.89 -16.55
N GLY A 75 -7.49 -17.13 -16.06
CA GLY A 75 -7.78 -18.29 -16.89
C GLY A 75 -7.72 -19.57 -16.07
N TYR A 76 -8.88 -20.08 -15.70
CA TYR A 76 -9.03 -21.38 -15.07
C TYR A 76 -10.27 -22.10 -15.62
N PHE A 77 -10.30 -23.41 -15.45
CA PHE A 77 -11.50 -24.22 -15.59
C PHE A 77 -11.55 -25.26 -14.48
N MET A 78 -12.71 -25.88 -14.26
CA MET A 78 -12.88 -26.95 -13.27
C MET A 78 -12.82 -28.30 -13.98
N SER A 79 -12.08 -29.26 -13.42
CA SER A 79 -12.04 -30.66 -13.87
C SER A 79 -12.08 -31.57 -12.65
N ASP A 80 -13.04 -32.48 -12.57
CA ASP A 80 -13.23 -33.41 -11.43
C ASP A 80 -13.14 -32.73 -10.05
N ASP A 81 -13.79 -31.57 -9.92
CA ASP A 81 -13.78 -30.66 -8.75
C ASP A 81 -12.46 -29.93 -8.44
N PHE A 82 -11.39 -30.14 -9.20
CA PHE A 82 -10.13 -29.40 -9.10
C PHE A 82 -10.09 -28.15 -9.97
N VAL A 83 -9.37 -27.13 -9.53
CA VAL A 83 -9.06 -25.95 -10.33
C VAL A 83 -7.91 -26.29 -11.26
N VAL A 84 -8.12 -26.16 -12.56
CA VAL A 84 -7.09 -26.35 -13.58
C VAL A 84 -6.76 -24.99 -14.20
N VAL A 85 -5.47 -24.68 -14.28
CA VAL A 85 -4.98 -23.41 -14.83
C VAL A 85 -4.26 -23.68 -16.13
N ASP A 86 -4.77 -23.10 -17.21
CA ASP A 86 -4.21 -23.17 -18.56
C ASP A 86 -3.20 -22.05 -18.81
N LEU A 87 -2.17 -22.02 -17.95
CA LEU A 87 -1.03 -21.13 -18.07
C LEU A 87 0.27 -21.93 -17.96
N PRO A 88 1.35 -21.49 -18.62
CA PRO A 88 2.64 -22.15 -18.52
C PRO A 88 3.10 -22.23 -17.07
N CYS A 89 3.26 -23.45 -16.57
CA CYS A 89 3.83 -23.76 -15.27
C CYS A 89 5.15 -24.47 -15.49
N ASP A 90 6.23 -23.92 -14.97
CA ASP A 90 7.57 -24.49 -15.01
C ASP A 90 7.81 -25.31 -13.74
N GLU A 91 8.37 -26.51 -13.86
CA GLU A 91 8.58 -27.40 -12.70
C GLU A 91 9.52 -26.80 -11.63
N CYS A 92 10.39 -25.86 -12.02
CA CYS A 92 11.33 -25.20 -11.10
C CYS A 92 10.82 -23.84 -10.58
N ASN A 93 9.98 -23.14 -11.34
CA ASN A 93 9.57 -21.76 -11.06
C ASN A 93 8.06 -21.57 -10.79
N GLY A 94 7.25 -22.63 -10.94
CA GLY A 94 5.79 -22.56 -10.84
C GLY A 94 5.14 -21.82 -12.01
N PHE A 95 3.91 -21.33 -11.84
CA PHE A 95 3.25 -20.52 -12.86
C PHE A 95 4.03 -19.23 -13.12
N ALA A 96 4.17 -18.86 -14.39
CA ALA A 96 4.78 -17.60 -14.79
C ALA A 96 4.02 -16.42 -14.14
N THR A 97 4.56 -15.90 -13.03
CA THR A 97 3.99 -14.74 -12.36
C THR A 97 4.30 -13.51 -13.20
N GLU A 98 3.27 -12.81 -13.70
CA GLU A 98 3.48 -11.43 -14.09
C GLU A 98 3.78 -10.60 -12.83
N ASN A 99 4.54 -9.50 -12.96
CA ASN A 99 4.81 -8.61 -11.81
C ASN A 99 3.53 -8.09 -11.14
N SER A 100 2.39 -8.11 -11.84
CA SER A 100 1.05 -7.77 -11.35
C SER A 100 0.41 -8.85 -10.46
N ASP A 101 0.95 -10.07 -10.42
CA ASP A 101 0.48 -11.21 -9.62
C ASP A 101 1.28 -11.42 -8.32
N ARG A 102 2.39 -10.70 -8.14
CA ARG A 102 3.17 -10.70 -6.90
C ARG A 102 2.50 -9.81 -5.85
N GLU A 103 1.61 -10.39 -5.06
CA GLU A 103 1.05 -9.77 -3.85
C GLU A 103 2.03 -9.91 -2.67
N PHE A 104 3.19 -9.26 -2.76
CA PHE A 104 4.30 -9.21 -1.78
C PHE A 104 5.47 -10.17 -2.06
N ASP A 105 6.65 -9.54 -2.12
CA ASP A 105 7.97 -10.15 -2.11
C ASP A 105 8.50 -9.94 -0.67
N GLU A 106 8.69 -11.02 0.08
CA GLU A 106 9.18 -11.01 1.49
C GLU A 106 10.59 -10.40 1.64
N SER A 107 11.27 -10.07 0.55
CA SER A 107 12.49 -9.27 0.58
C SER A 107 12.26 -7.77 0.83
N ALA A 108 11.01 -7.28 0.85
CA ALA A 108 10.67 -5.89 1.14
C ALA A 108 11.08 -5.42 2.55
N GLY A 109 11.40 -6.35 3.47
CA GLY A 109 11.98 -6.04 4.77
C GLY A 109 13.48 -5.71 4.75
N LYS A 110 14.20 -5.91 3.62
CA LYS A 110 15.66 -5.70 3.54
C LYS A 110 16.22 -5.31 2.17
N ILE A 111 15.41 -4.97 1.17
CA ILE A 111 15.93 -4.31 -0.04
C ILE A 111 15.97 -2.80 0.22
N ARG A 112 17.19 -2.25 0.32
CA ARG A 112 17.42 -0.81 0.13
C ARG A 112 17.11 -0.48 -1.34
N TYR A 113 15.84 -0.38 -1.71
CA TYR A 113 15.49 0.09 -3.04
C TYR A 113 15.86 1.56 -3.09
N LYS A 114 16.85 1.88 -3.92
CA LYS A 114 17.25 3.25 -4.16
C LYS A 114 16.20 3.85 -5.09
N LEU A 115 15.36 4.73 -4.55
CA LEU A 115 14.46 5.54 -5.36
C LEU A 115 15.29 6.47 -6.26
N THR A 116 15.20 6.26 -7.57
CA THR A 116 15.87 7.09 -8.58
C THR A 116 14.82 7.79 -9.44
N VAL A 117 14.97 9.11 -9.59
CA VAL A 117 14.09 9.89 -10.49
C VAL A 117 14.29 9.40 -11.93
N GLY A 118 13.19 9.14 -12.62
CA GLY A 118 13.17 8.55 -13.97
C GLY A 118 12.93 7.04 -13.99
N GLU A 119 13.01 6.36 -12.85
CA GLU A 119 12.71 4.93 -12.71
C GLU A 119 11.31 4.71 -12.10
N LEU A 120 10.85 3.45 -12.07
CA LEU A 120 9.60 3.11 -11.39
C LEU A 120 9.71 3.39 -9.89
N TYR A 121 8.65 3.98 -9.34
CA TYR A 121 8.53 4.24 -7.90
C TYR A 121 8.53 2.95 -7.10
N LEU A 122 7.75 1.96 -7.56
CA LEU A 122 7.74 0.60 -7.04
C LEU A 122 7.98 -0.35 -8.22
N PRO A 123 9.02 -1.20 -8.17
CA PRO A 123 9.28 -2.18 -9.22
C PRO A 123 8.04 -3.03 -9.50
N GLY A 124 7.72 -3.21 -10.79
CA GLY A 124 6.55 -3.98 -11.20
C GLY A 124 5.23 -3.21 -11.19
N THR A 125 5.16 -2.01 -10.60
CA THR A 125 3.93 -1.19 -10.59
C THR A 125 4.04 -0.01 -11.53
N THR A 126 3.23 -0.03 -12.59
CA THR A 126 3.24 0.97 -13.66
C THR A 126 2.00 1.87 -13.69
N LYS A 127 1.04 1.65 -12.79
CA LYS A 127 -0.18 2.46 -12.69
C LYS A 127 -0.56 2.67 -11.23
N TRP A 128 -1.02 3.88 -10.93
CA TRP A 128 -1.47 4.28 -9.61
C TRP A 128 -2.80 5.04 -9.72
N PRO A 129 -3.69 4.95 -8.71
CA PRO A 129 -4.81 5.88 -8.62
C PRO A 129 -4.28 7.30 -8.38
N GLU A 130 -4.93 8.31 -8.96
CA GLU A 130 -4.58 9.71 -8.68
C GLU A 130 -4.95 10.06 -7.25
N ALA A 131 -3.96 10.48 -6.46
CA ALA A 131 -4.13 10.75 -5.04
C ALA A 131 -2.95 11.57 -4.51
N VAL A 132 -3.18 12.22 -3.35
CA VAL A 132 -2.09 12.74 -2.52
C VAL A 132 -2.19 12.12 -1.14
N GLU A 133 -1.13 11.46 -0.73
CA GLU A 133 -1.13 10.61 0.46
C GLU A 133 0.05 10.96 1.36
N TYR A 134 -0.24 11.40 2.58
CA TYR A 134 0.73 11.33 3.66
C TYR A 134 0.64 9.95 4.32
N ASN A 135 1.79 9.30 4.50
CA ASN A 135 1.88 8.00 5.13
C ASN A 135 3.04 7.92 6.11
N TYR A 136 2.86 7.02 7.07
CA TYR A 136 3.90 6.57 7.98
C TYR A 136 4.03 5.05 7.87
N PHE A 137 5.03 4.59 7.11
CA PHE A 137 5.28 3.16 6.88
C PHE A 137 6.70 2.79 7.27
N SER A 138 6.85 1.69 8.00
CA SER A 138 8.16 1.16 8.39
C SER A 138 9.08 2.19 9.06
N GLY A 139 8.49 3.14 9.80
CA GLY A 139 9.21 4.20 10.50
C GLY A 139 9.54 5.44 9.65
N ASN A 140 8.98 5.57 8.46
CA ASN A 140 9.30 6.65 7.53
C ASN A 140 8.09 7.53 7.23
N HIS A 141 8.28 8.85 7.28
CA HIS A 141 7.30 9.82 6.83
C HIS A 141 7.41 10.05 5.31
N GLU A 142 6.32 9.83 4.59
CA GLU A 142 6.25 10.06 3.14
C GLU A 142 5.03 10.89 2.78
N LEU A 143 5.22 11.89 1.92
CA LEU A 143 4.15 12.61 1.23
C LEU A 143 4.25 12.30 -0.26
N ARG A 144 3.28 11.55 -0.77
CA ARG A 144 3.28 10.99 -2.13
C ARG A 144 2.22 11.65 -2.98
N PHE A 145 2.63 12.16 -4.13
CA PHE A 145 1.76 12.74 -5.15
C PHE A 145 1.68 11.77 -6.32
N PHE A 146 0.53 11.14 -6.51
CA PHE A 146 0.21 10.36 -7.70
C PHE A 146 -0.62 11.23 -8.62
N VAL A 147 0.03 11.78 -9.65
CA VAL A 147 -0.60 12.72 -10.60
C VAL A 147 -0.48 12.12 -11.99
N LYS A 148 -1.57 12.06 -12.75
CA LYS A 148 -1.53 11.55 -14.12
C LYS A 148 -0.86 12.56 -15.04
N ASN A 149 0.18 12.14 -15.77
CA ASN A 149 0.90 12.99 -16.73
C ASN A 149 1.33 14.35 -16.12
N PRO A 150 2.11 14.37 -15.02
CA PRO A 150 2.41 15.60 -14.32
C PRO A 150 3.20 16.55 -15.21
N THR A 151 2.76 17.82 -15.25
CA THR A 151 3.44 18.84 -16.05
C THR A 151 4.83 19.13 -15.51
N ARG A 152 5.70 19.72 -16.35
CA ARG A 152 7.01 20.23 -15.93
C ARG A 152 6.89 21.20 -14.74
N TYR A 153 5.84 22.01 -14.72
CA TYR A 153 5.59 22.95 -13.63
C TYR A 153 5.29 22.23 -12.31
N ILE A 154 4.40 21.24 -12.29
CA ILE A 154 4.12 20.44 -11.08
C ILE A 154 5.40 19.74 -10.60
N THR A 155 6.19 19.21 -11.53
CA THR A 155 7.49 18.58 -11.21
C THR A 155 8.45 19.58 -10.55
N GLU A 156 8.51 20.82 -11.05
CA GLU A 156 9.33 21.89 -10.47
C GLU A 156 8.83 22.34 -9.09
N VAL A 157 7.51 22.48 -8.92
CA VAL A 157 6.88 22.79 -7.63
C VAL A 157 7.28 21.76 -6.59
N ILE A 158 7.06 20.47 -6.86
CA ILE A 158 7.37 19.40 -5.90
C ILE A 158 8.87 19.26 -5.67
N SER A 159 9.70 19.42 -6.70
CA SER A 159 11.15 19.20 -6.56
C SER A 159 11.89 20.34 -5.87
N ARG A 160 11.43 21.60 -5.98
CA ARG A 160 12.27 22.76 -5.63
C ARG A 160 11.59 23.86 -4.81
N MET A 161 10.27 24.03 -4.90
CA MET A 161 9.63 25.18 -4.27
C MET A 161 9.50 25.01 -2.76
N ALA A 162 9.50 26.13 -2.02
CA ALA A 162 9.31 26.09 -0.57
C ALA A 162 7.97 25.44 -0.23
N VAL A 163 7.93 24.63 0.82
CA VAL A 163 6.68 24.00 1.28
C VAL A 163 6.39 24.41 2.71
N HIS A 164 5.16 24.84 2.95
CA HIS A 164 4.63 25.02 4.30
C HIS A 164 3.80 23.79 4.64
N LEU A 165 4.05 23.26 5.82
CA LEU A 165 3.41 22.07 6.35
C LEU A 165 2.59 22.47 7.57
N GLY A 166 1.43 21.84 7.73
CA GLY A 166 0.51 22.04 8.83
C GLY A 166 0.07 20.69 9.39
N LEU A 167 -0.05 20.63 10.70
CA LEU A 167 -0.61 19.48 11.41
C LEU A 167 -1.93 19.93 12.05
N PHE A 168 -3.03 19.40 11.54
CA PHE A 168 -4.34 19.57 12.13
C PHE A 168 -4.75 18.27 12.81
N ILE A 169 -5.14 18.37 14.09
CA ILE A 169 -5.57 17.25 14.91
C ILE A 169 -6.91 17.63 15.52
N ARG A 170 -7.91 16.75 15.39
CA ARG A 170 -9.18 16.85 16.10
C ARG A 170 -9.57 15.46 16.54
N ASP A 171 -9.64 15.27 17.86
CA ASP A 171 -9.83 13.95 18.48
C ASP A 171 -8.74 12.98 17.96
N ASP A 172 -9.13 11.89 17.30
CA ASP A 172 -8.28 10.89 16.66
C ASP A 172 -8.05 11.13 15.16
N ILE A 173 -8.58 12.21 14.57
CA ILE A 173 -8.35 12.55 13.16
C ILE A 173 -7.07 13.36 13.02
N ILE A 174 -6.18 12.87 12.16
CA ILE A 174 -4.93 13.54 11.80
C ILE A 174 -5.03 13.97 10.33
N LEU A 175 -4.93 15.28 10.07
CA LEU A 175 -4.79 15.81 8.72
C LEU A 175 -3.41 16.41 8.54
N PHE A 176 -2.69 15.91 7.55
CA PHE A 176 -1.39 16.43 7.14
C PHE A 176 -1.58 17.45 6.02
N VAL A 177 -1.41 18.73 6.33
CA VAL A 177 -1.71 19.85 5.44
C VAL A 177 -0.43 20.33 4.78
N TYR A 178 -0.47 20.63 3.49
CA TYR A 178 0.69 21.07 2.73
C TYR A 178 0.35 22.23 1.79
N ARG A 179 1.32 23.13 1.63
CA ARG A 179 1.17 24.31 0.78
C ARG A 179 2.51 24.73 0.17
N PHE A 180 2.67 24.61 -1.15
CA PHE A 180 3.90 25.03 -1.85
C PHE A 180 3.86 26.50 -2.25
N THR A 181 4.91 27.28 -2.02
CA THR A 181 4.93 28.71 -2.38
C THR A 181 5.95 29.02 -3.47
N ASP A 182 5.56 29.89 -4.39
CA ASP A 182 6.36 30.42 -5.50
C ASP A 182 6.33 31.93 -5.40
N TYR A 183 7.48 32.55 -5.19
CA TYR A 183 7.62 34.00 -5.12
C TYR A 183 7.29 34.70 -6.45
N LYS A 184 7.26 33.96 -7.57
CA LYS A 184 6.95 34.51 -8.91
C LYS A 184 5.50 34.34 -9.34
N LYS A 185 4.71 33.49 -8.69
CA LYS A 185 3.35 33.13 -9.17
C LYS A 185 2.32 33.22 -8.06
N LYS A 186 1.16 33.80 -8.40
CA LYS A 186 0.03 33.96 -7.47
C LYS A 186 -0.78 32.69 -7.22
N PHE A 187 -0.61 31.65 -8.04
CA PHE A 187 -1.38 30.40 -7.92
C PHE A 187 -0.51 29.17 -8.18
N ILE A 188 -0.55 28.22 -7.24
CA ILE A 188 0.14 26.93 -7.31
C ILE A 188 -0.91 25.82 -7.11
N PRO A 189 -1.10 24.90 -8.08
CA PRO A 189 -2.21 23.96 -8.06
C PRO A 189 -1.97 22.73 -7.17
N VAL A 190 -1.04 22.81 -6.20
CA VAL A 190 -0.52 21.64 -5.47
C VAL A 190 -0.65 21.82 -3.96
N HIS A 191 -1.69 22.53 -3.52
CA HIS A 191 -2.01 22.74 -2.12
C HIS A 191 -3.16 21.83 -1.72
N GLY A 192 -3.13 21.32 -0.50
CA GLY A 192 -4.18 20.45 0.00
C GLY A 192 -3.81 19.84 1.33
N TYR A 193 -4.52 18.78 1.67
CA TYR A 193 -4.26 18.00 2.87
C TYR A 193 -4.42 16.51 2.55
N SER A 194 -3.92 15.67 3.44
CA SER A 194 -4.06 14.23 3.37
C SER A 194 -4.43 13.69 4.75
N PRO A 195 -5.57 13.00 4.91
CA PRO A 195 -5.92 12.35 6.16
C PRO A 195 -5.00 11.16 6.41
N PHE A 196 -4.70 10.90 7.68
CA PHE A 196 -3.91 9.75 8.09
C PHE A 196 -4.56 9.01 9.25
N SER A 197 -4.54 7.68 9.14
CA SER A 197 -4.90 6.78 10.22
C SER A 197 -3.95 5.59 10.28
N ILE A 198 -3.28 5.42 11.43
CA ILE A 198 -2.40 4.28 11.70
C ILE A 198 -3.15 2.94 11.63
N HIS A 199 -4.46 2.95 11.87
CA HIS A 199 -5.29 1.74 11.78
C HIS A 199 -5.55 1.29 10.34
N LEU A 200 -5.44 2.20 9.37
CA LEU A 200 -5.57 1.91 7.94
C LEU A 200 -4.23 1.50 7.31
N VAL A 201 -3.12 1.64 8.03
CA VAL A 201 -1.81 1.12 7.62
C VAL A 201 -1.83 -0.41 7.70
N PRO A 202 -1.39 -1.14 6.64
CA PRO A 202 -1.22 -2.59 6.67
C PRO A 202 -0.42 -3.05 7.90
N ALA A 203 -0.84 -4.15 8.53
CA ALA A 203 -0.32 -4.55 9.85
C ALA A 203 1.19 -4.83 9.85
N ASP A 204 1.73 -5.33 8.75
CA ASP A 204 3.15 -5.60 8.51
C ASP A 204 3.99 -4.33 8.32
N LEU A 205 3.40 -3.27 7.79
CA LEU A 205 4.04 -1.96 7.61
C LEU A 205 3.80 -1.00 8.78
N ARG A 206 2.89 -1.39 9.69
CA ARG A 206 2.48 -0.59 10.84
C ARG A 206 3.58 -0.59 11.89
N LYS A 207 4.39 0.46 11.87
CA LYS A 207 5.28 0.82 12.97
C LYS A 207 4.64 1.95 13.77
N ILE A 208 4.72 1.89 15.10
CA ILE A 208 4.36 3.02 15.97
C ILE A 208 5.63 3.87 16.14
N PRO A 209 5.57 5.20 15.95
CA PRO A 209 6.73 6.05 16.20
C PRO A 209 7.16 5.94 17.65
N GLU A 210 8.48 5.93 17.85
CA GLU A 210 9.05 5.99 19.19
C GLU A 210 8.76 7.36 19.81
N LYS A 211 8.66 7.40 21.14
CA LYS A 211 8.51 8.68 21.83
C LYS A 211 9.80 9.48 21.67
N ILE A 212 9.69 10.66 21.08
CA ILE A 212 10.80 11.59 20.95
C ILE A 212 11.17 12.08 22.36
N THR A 213 12.40 11.80 22.78
CA THR A 213 12.95 12.23 24.07
C THR A 213 13.97 13.35 23.93
N ASP A 214 14.59 13.47 22.76
CA ASP A 214 15.49 14.56 22.40
C ASP A 214 14.66 15.77 21.92
N PRO A 215 14.71 16.92 22.63
CA PRO A 215 13.93 18.12 22.26
C PRO A 215 14.35 18.74 20.93
N ASP A 216 15.55 18.41 20.42
CA ASP A 216 16.08 18.91 19.15
C ASP A 216 15.90 17.90 17.99
N HIS A 217 15.22 16.78 18.23
CA HIS A 217 14.98 15.75 17.21
C HIS A 217 14.14 16.27 16.05
N GLU A 218 14.67 16.13 14.83
CA GLU A 218 13.98 16.49 13.59
C GLU A 218 13.64 15.23 12.79
N GLU A 219 12.35 14.99 12.59
CA GLU A 219 11.87 13.97 11.66
C GLU A 219 12.13 14.36 10.20
N ILE A 220 12.27 13.34 9.36
CA ILE A 220 12.53 13.50 7.94
C ILE A 220 11.27 13.16 7.14
N LEU A 221 10.74 14.13 6.41
CA LEU A 221 9.68 13.90 5.43
C LEU A 221 10.27 13.72 4.03
N ARG A 222 9.97 12.58 3.42
CA ARG A 222 10.26 12.34 2.00
C ARG A 222 9.06 12.75 1.16
N ILE A 223 9.30 13.54 0.12
CA ILE A 223 8.26 13.99 -0.80
C ILE A 223 8.53 13.38 -2.17
N HIS A 224 7.54 12.65 -2.69
CA HIS A 224 7.63 11.93 -3.97
C HIS A 224 6.54 12.41 -4.93
N LEU A 225 6.90 12.66 -6.19
CA LEU A 225 5.95 12.82 -7.30
C LEU A 225 6.08 11.64 -8.23
N VAL A 226 5.00 10.88 -8.39
CA VAL A 226 4.90 9.72 -9.25
C VAL A 226 3.91 10.03 -10.35
N ASP A 227 4.30 9.75 -11.60
CA ASP A 227 3.35 9.79 -12.71
C ASP A 227 2.41 8.60 -12.61
N ALA A 228 1.14 8.86 -12.28
CA ALA A 228 0.15 7.84 -12.02
C ALA A 228 -0.15 6.95 -13.26
N ALA A 229 0.13 7.45 -14.48
CA ALA A 229 -0.09 6.68 -15.70
C ALA A 229 1.02 5.66 -16.01
N THR A 230 2.23 5.89 -15.47
CA THR A 230 3.43 5.12 -15.84
C THR A 230 4.15 4.51 -14.64
N GLY A 231 3.84 4.94 -13.42
CA GLY A 231 4.54 4.55 -12.20
C GLY A 231 5.93 5.17 -12.06
N ILE A 232 6.34 6.04 -12.97
CA ILE A 232 7.67 6.64 -12.96
C ILE A 232 7.76 7.73 -11.88
N LEU A 233 8.80 7.68 -11.06
CA LEU A 233 9.15 8.73 -10.10
C LEU A 233 9.68 9.95 -10.85
N LYS A 234 8.91 11.04 -10.86
CA LYS A 234 9.21 12.29 -11.58
C LYS A 234 9.97 13.30 -10.73
N ALA A 235 9.78 13.26 -9.41
CA ALA A 235 10.56 14.05 -8.46
C ALA A 235 10.64 13.33 -7.12
N ALA A 236 11.78 13.49 -6.44
CA ALA A 236 11.95 13.10 -5.06
C ALA A 236 12.77 14.17 -4.35
N ARG A 237 12.37 14.53 -3.13
CA ARG A 237 13.16 15.38 -2.25
C ARG A 237 12.87 15.07 -0.80
N THR A 238 13.67 15.66 0.06
CA THR A 238 13.57 15.49 1.50
C THR A 238 13.51 16.85 2.17
N VAL A 239 12.62 17.00 3.15
CA VAL A 239 12.53 18.17 4.01
C VAL A 239 12.63 17.74 5.47
N ARG A 240 13.22 18.58 6.31
CA ARG A 240 13.28 18.35 7.76
C ARG A 240 12.05 18.99 8.40
N LEU A 241 11.43 18.26 9.31
CA LEU A 241 10.35 18.77 10.14
C LEU A 241 10.99 19.42 11.38
N SER A 242 10.50 20.60 11.77
CA SER A 242 11.02 21.25 12.98
C SER A 242 10.75 20.40 14.21
N PRO A 243 11.55 20.50 15.28
CA PRO A 243 11.39 19.61 16.45
C PRO A 243 9.99 19.65 17.06
N ALA A 244 9.39 20.84 17.14
CA ALA A 244 8.03 21.02 17.63
C ALA A 244 6.95 20.37 16.72
N PHE A 245 7.20 20.28 15.41
CA PHE A 245 6.31 19.60 14.47
C PHE A 245 6.50 18.08 14.54
N SER A 246 7.76 17.62 14.58
CA SER A 246 8.12 16.21 14.74
C SER A 246 7.53 15.59 16.00
N SER A 247 7.74 16.23 17.15
CA SER A 247 7.16 15.79 18.42
C SER A 247 5.64 15.65 18.35
N ALA A 248 4.95 16.68 17.82
CA ALA A 248 3.50 16.67 17.75
C ALA A 248 2.95 15.62 16.77
N LEU A 249 3.64 15.40 15.64
CA LEU A 249 3.24 14.40 14.66
C LEU A 249 3.39 12.99 15.22
N CYS A 250 4.55 12.68 15.80
CA CYS A 250 4.80 11.36 16.41
C CYS A 250 3.86 11.11 17.59
N GLU A 251 3.61 12.12 18.43
CA GLU A 251 2.65 12.02 19.54
C GLU A 251 1.23 11.76 19.02
N ALA A 252 0.79 12.46 17.98
CA ALA A 252 -0.54 12.25 17.40
C ALA A 252 -0.72 10.81 16.89
N ILE A 253 0.26 10.29 16.14
CA ILE A 253 0.24 8.92 15.62
C ILE A 253 0.28 7.91 16.78
N TYR A 254 1.11 8.15 17.79
CA TYR A 254 1.19 7.30 18.98
C TYR A 254 -0.14 7.26 19.74
N CYS A 255 -0.76 8.41 19.97
CA CYS A 255 -2.05 8.53 20.66
C CYS A 255 -3.16 7.84 19.86
N GLN A 256 -3.23 8.05 18.54
CA GLN A 256 -4.18 7.35 17.67
C GLN A 256 -3.99 5.83 17.75
N ALA A 257 -2.74 5.34 17.71
CA ALA A 257 -2.46 3.91 17.82
C ALA A 257 -2.87 3.29 19.17
N SER A 258 -3.01 4.10 20.23
CA SER A 258 -3.36 3.65 21.58
C SER A 258 -4.86 3.46 21.81
N ILE A 259 -5.70 3.85 20.85
CA ILE A 259 -7.16 3.71 20.90
C ILE A 259 -7.65 2.89 19.69
N PRO A 260 -8.80 2.23 19.75
CA PRO A 260 -9.39 1.61 18.57
C PRO A 260 -9.83 2.66 17.54
N LEU A 261 -9.83 2.28 16.26
CA LEU A 261 -10.48 3.08 15.22
C LEU A 261 -11.98 3.17 15.54
N SER A 262 -12.53 4.38 15.57
CA SER A 262 -13.96 4.54 15.81
C SER A 262 -14.79 4.16 14.58
N ASP A 263 -16.00 3.64 14.80
CA ASP A 263 -16.92 3.28 13.73
C ASP A 263 -17.38 4.51 12.90
N ASP A 264 -17.41 5.68 13.53
CA ASP A 264 -17.83 6.97 12.92
C ASP A 264 -16.67 7.78 12.30
N TYR A 265 -15.45 7.22 12.23
CA TYR A 265 -14.25 7.93 11.78
C TYR A 265 -14.44 8.61 10.40
N ASN A 266 -15.02 7.88 9.45
CA ASN A 266 -15.24 8.39 8.09
C ASN A 266 -16.28 9.52 8.06
N GLU A 267 -17.32 9.46 8.90
CA GLU A 267 -18.35 10.49 8.98
C GLU A 267 -17.75 11.79 9.54
N ARG A 268 -16.97 11.70 10.63
CA ARG A 268 -16.27 12.84 11.23
C ARG A 268 -15.22 13.44 10.29
N LEU A 269 -14.56 12.62 9.46
CA LEU A 269 -13.65 13.10 8.41
C LEU A 269 -14.39 13.87 7.31
N LEU A 270 -15.53 13.36 6.84
CA LEU A 270 -16.38 14.05 5.85
C LEU A 270 -16.94 15.37 6.39
N GLU A 271 -17.25 15.45 7.68
CA GLU A 271 -17.65 16.71 8.32
C GLU A 271 -16.53 17.76 8.30
N LEU A 272 -15.28 17.34 8.53
CA LEU A 272 -14.12 18.23 8.44
C LEU A 272 -13.89 18.72 7.01
N ASP A 273 -14.01 17.83 6.02
CA ASP A 273 -13.91 18.21 4.59
C ASP A 273 -14.97 19.26 4.21
N ARG A 274 -16.22 19.07 4.66
CA ARG A 274 -17.30 20.06 4.46
C ARG A 274 -17.04 21.38 5.18
N LYS A 275 -16.42 21.34 6.36
CA LYS A 275 -16.14 22.53 7.18
C LYS A 275 -15.03 23.39 6.56
N PHE A 276 -13.97 22.77 6.06
CA PHE A 276 -12.82 23.46 5.51
C PHE A 276 -12.90 23.51 3.98
N VAL A 277 -13.68 24.49 3.50
CA VAL A 277 -13.93 24.71 2.07
C VAL A 277 -12.66 25.07 1.28
N ASP A 278 -11.65 25.62 1.95
CA ASP A 278 -10.39 25.98 1.34
C ASP A 278 -9.17 25.61 2.22
N ASN A 279 -8.06 25.31 1.55
CA ASN A 279 -6.83 24.87 2.20
C ASN A 279 -6.17 25.94 3.07
N GLU A 280 -6.40 27.23 2.79
CA GLU A 280 -5.85 28.33 3.61
C GLU A 280 -6.55 28.38 4.97
N SER A 281 -7.88 28.22 5.00
CA SER A 281 -8.65 28.08 6.24
C SER A 281 -8.14 26.91 7.09
N LEU A 282 -7.94 25.74 6.48
CA LEU A 282 -7.39 24.59 7.21
C LEU A 282 -5.96 24.83 7.71
N MET A 283 -5.08 25.40 6.87
CA MET A 283 -3.70 25.74 7.24
C MET A 283 -3.65 26.72 8.42
N ASN A 284 -4.57 27.69 8.47
CA ASN A 284 -4.67 28.65 9.58
C ASN A 284 -5.18 28.01 10.88
N ASN A 285 -5.87 26.87 10.81
CA ASN A 285 -6.36 26.11 11.96
C ASN A 285 -5.39 25.00 12.42
N CYS A 286 -4.24 24.83 11.78
CA CYS A 286 -3.24 23.84 12.19
C CYS A 286 -2.60 24.21 13.53
N GLY A 287 -2.57 23.25 14.47
CA GLY A 287 -1.98 23.44 15.80
C GLY A 287 -0.46 23.55 15.76
N LYS A 288 0.18 22.91 14.77
CA LYS A 288 1.62 23.06 14.47
C LYS A 288 1.81 23.33 12.99
N ARG A 289 2.82 24.15 12.68
CA ARG A 289 3.23 24.49 11.32
C ARG A 289 4.75 24.51 11.22
N CYS A 290 5.29 24.10 10.09
CA CYS A 290 6.71 24.27 9.77
C CYS A 290 6.90 24.60 8.29
N SER A 291 8.11 25.00 7.91
CA SER A 291 8.47 25.22 6.51
C SER A 291 9.64 24.31 6.17
N GLY A 292 9.62 23.73 4.97
CA GLY A 292 10.66 22.87 4.42
C GLY A 292 11.14 23.33 3.06
#